data_AF-A0A973HYG9-F1
#
_entry.id   AF-A0A973HYG9-F1
#
_cell.length_a   1.000
_cell.length_b   1.000
_cell.length_c   1.000
_cell.angle_alpha   90.00
_cell.angle_beta   90.00
_cell.angle_gamma   90.00
#
_symmetry.space_group_name_H-M   'P 1'
#
loop_
_entity.id
_entity.type
_entity.pdbx_description
1 polymer ?
#
loop_
_entity_poly.entity_id
_entity_poly.type
_entity_poly.pdbx_seq_one_letter_code
_entity_poly.pdbx_strand_id
1 'polypeptide(L)'
;MTTIHPPTRSRSSKAPIWALLMMLLGSSIGYGHELVAGVGTQSTFTIRDGQVTMLFNLGWSVPAGFPVLQSLDHDGDDRVDEKEWRPYLVSRIESLLPLLELRINGHRIALELLLVEEEGLQGSVRTRPFDAYYTLRGQLPAELSEKSPWGAGW
;
A
#
# COMPACT_ATOMS: atom_id res chain seq x y z
N MET A 1 -2.45 -68.15 8.73
CA MET A 1 -2.51 -67.06 7.72
C MET A 1 -3.04 -65.83 8.42
N THR A 2 -2.31 -64.72 8.38
CA THR A 2 -2.71 -63.47 9.06
C THR A 2 -2.31 -62.30 8.16
N THR A 3 -3.28 -61.59 7.61
CA THR A 3 -3.04 -60.55 6.60
C THR A 3 -2.82 -59.21 7.28
N ILE A 4 -1.61 -58.63 7.15
CA ILE A 4 -1.30 -57.30 7.68
C ILE A 4 -1.60 -56.27 6.60
N HIS A 5 -2.62 -55.43 6.82
CA HIS A 5 -2.88 -54.28 5.97
C HIS A 5 -1.90 -53.13 6.31
N PRO A 6 -1.22 -52.52 5.31
CA PRO A 6 -0.41 -51.33 5.54
C PRO A 6 -1.30 -50.10 5.80
N PRO A 7 -0.86 -49.14 6.64
CA PRO A 7 -1.66 -47.96 6.94
C PRO A 7 -1.82 -47.05 5.72
N THR A 8 -3.05 -46.60 5.46
CA THR A 8 -3.37 -45.64 4.41
C THR A 8 -2.65 -44.32 4.65
N ARG A 9 -1.66 -44.01 3.81
CA ARG A 9 -0.93 -42.73 3.83
C ARG A 9 -1.88 -41.59 3.46
N SER A 10 -2.42 -40.91 4.47
CA SER A 10 -3.15 -39.65 4.29
C SER A 10 -2.21 -38.63 3.63
N ARG A 11 -2.40 -38.39 2.33
CA ARG A 11 -1.72 -37.33 1.59
C ARG A 11 -2.40 -36.00 1.93
N SER A 12 -2.10 -35.49 3.13
CA SER A 12 -2.31 -34.09 3.50
C SER A 12 -1.52 -33.21 2.52
N SER A 13 -2.16 -32.80 1.43
CA SER A 13 -1.58 -31.97 0.37
C SER A 13 -1.38 -30.54 0.86
N LYS A 14 -0.31 -30.33 1.63
CA LYS A 14 0.19 -29.00 2.01
C LYS A 14 0.75 -28.30 0.76
N ALA A 15 -0.13 -27.74 -0.04
CA ALA A 15 0.27 -26.84 -1.12
C ALA A 15 0.99 -25.62 -0.51
N PRO A 16 2.20 -25.24 -0.97
CA PRO A 16 2.85 -24.03 -0.51
C PRO A 16 2.05 -22.81 -1.01
N ILE A 17 1.69 -21.91 -0.09
CA ILE A 17 1.09 -20.63 -0.44
C ILE A 17 2.18 -19.76 -1.06
N TRP A 18 2.07 -19.51 -2.37
CA TRP A 18 2.91 -18.56 -3.06
C TRP A 18 2.28 -17.17 -2.99
N ALA A 19 2.78 -16.34 -2.08
CA ALA A 19 2.47 -14.90 -2.04
C ALA A 19 3.20 -14.18 -3.19
N LEU A 20 2.71 -14.36 -4.41
CA LEU A 20 3.26 -13.70 -5.61
C LEU A 20 2.73 -12.27 -5.71
N LEU A 21 3.45 -11.30 -5.15
CA LEU A 21 3.22 -9.88 -5.38
C LEU A 21 3.69 -9.49 -6.79
N MET A 22 2.85 -9.76 -7.78
CA MET A 22 3.00 -9.25 -9.14
C MET A 22 2.51 -7.80 -9.19
N MET A 23 3.40 -6.84 -8.95
CA MET A 23 3.20 -5.45 -9.36
C MET A 23 3.29 -5.37 -10.90
N LEU A 24 2.25 -5.85 -11.57
CA LEU A 24 2.05 -5.63 -13.00
C LEU A 24 1.61 -4.18 -13.21
N LEU A 25 2.60 -3.27 -13.19
CA LEU A 25 2.46 -1.96 -13.81
C LEU A 25 2.04 -2.19 -15.27
N GLY A 26 0.75 -1.97 -15.55
CA GLY A 26 0.18 -2.20 -16.87
C GLY A 26 0.93 -1.39 -17.92
N SER A 27 1.05 -1.94 -19.13
CA SER A 27 1.94 -1.44 -20.20
C SER A 27 1.49 -0.12 -20.86
N SER A 28 0.84 0.78 -20.12
CA SER A 28 0.62 2.18 -20.47
C SER A 28 1.82 3.01 -20.01
N ILE A 29 2.61 3.52 -20.96
CA ILE A 29 3.72 4.44 -20.67
C ILE A 29 3.13 5.78 -20.23
N GLY A 30 3.06 6.01 -18.91
CA GLY A 30 2.60 7.26 -18.32
C GLY A 30 2.59 7.21 -16.78
N TYR A 31 3.15 8.25 -16.15
CA TYR A 31 3.06 8.54 -14.71
C TYR A 31 3.61 7.51 -13.71
N GLY A 32 4.46 6.58 -14.14
CA GLY A 32 5.49 6.04 -13.26
C GLY A 32 6.49 7.16 -12.93
N HIS A 33 6.45 7.69 -11.70
CA HIS A 33 7.43 8.69 -11.26
C HIS A 33 8.82 8.04 -11.12
N GLU A 34 9.78 8.49 -11.95
CA GLU A 34 11.17 8.06 -11.83
C GLU A 34 11.77 8.62 -10.53
N LEU A 35 12.22 7.74 -9.63
CA LEU A 35 12.72 8.12 -8.30
C LEU A 35 14.13 8.71 -8.40
N VAL A 36 14.20 9.99 -8.79
CA VAL A 36 15.42 10.80 -8.70
C VAL A 36 15.88 10.83 -7.24
N ALA A 37 17.06 10.24 -7.01
CA ALA A 37 17.55 9.77 -5.72
C ALA A 37 17.27 10.70 -4.53
N GLY A 38 16.62 10.16 -3.49
CA GLY A 38 16.45 10.86 -2.21
C GLY A 38 15.41 10.26 -1.28
N VAL A 39 14.34 9.67 -1.80
CA VAL A 39 13.27 9.02 -1.02
C VAL A 39 12.85 7.72 -1.70
N GLY A 40 12.41 6.72 -0.92
CA GLY A 40 11.94 5.43 -1.42
C GLY A 40 10.60 5.06 -0.80
N THR A 41 9.68 4.54 -1.61
CA THR A 41 8.32 4.15 -1.17
C THR A 41 8.38 3.01 -0.16
N GLN A 42 8.02 3.28 1.10
CA GLN A 42 7.84 2.23 2.10
C GLN A 42 6.40 1.67 2.05
N SER A 43 6.23 0.39 2.36
CA SER A 43 4.91 -0.20 2.58
C SER A 43 4.94 -1.17 3.75
N THR A 44 4.04 -0.98 4.72
CA THR A 44 3.90 -1.84 5.89
C THR A 44 2.50 -2.44 5.91
N PHE A 45 2.44 -3.78 5.93
CA PHE A 45 1.17 -4.53 5.95
C PHE A 45 0.94 -5.14 7.32
N THR A 46 -0.22 -4.85 7.91
CA THR A 46 -0.73 -5.49 9.13
C THR A 46 -1.97 -6.29 8.79
N ILE A 47 -1.97 -7.59 9.11
CA ILE A 47 -3.12 -8.50 8.92
C ILE A 47 -3.58 -8.96 10.30
N ARG A 48 -4.81 -8.60 10.71
CA ARG A 48 -5.26 -8.80 12.11
C ARG A 48 -6.79 -8.69 12.31
N ASP A 49 -7.34 -9.60 13.13
CA ASP A 49 -8.72 -9.65 13.72
C ASP A 49 -9.90 -9.91 12.76
N GLY A 50 -9.58 -10.42 11.52
CA GLY A 50 -10.27 -10.29 8.77
C GLY A 50 -10.12 -9.16 7.66
N GLN A 51 -8.97 -8.51 7.53
CA GLN A 51 -8.66 -7.22 6.94
C GLN A 51 -7.13 -7.20 6.81
N VAL A 52 -6.65 -6.47 5.82
CA VAL A 52 -5.28 -6.00 5.72
C VAL A 52 -5.31 -4.48 5.82
N THR A 53 -4.48 -3.94 6.72
CA THR A 53 -4.17 -2.51 6.79
C THR A 53 -2.80 -2.32 6.15
N MET A 54 -2.72 -1.48 5.13
CA MET A 54 -1.50 -1.13 4.42
C MET A 54 -1.19 0.34 4.71
N LEU A 55 -0.09 0.61 5.42
CA LEU A 55 0.51 1.93 5.45
C LEU A 55 1.38 2.07 4.20
N PHE A 56 0.98 2.94 3.28
CA PHE A 56 1.70 3.26 2.04
C PHE A 56 2.34 4.64 2.16
N ASN A 57 3.68 4.68 2.13
CA ASN A 57 4.43 5.92 2.02
C ASN A 57 4.68 6.24 0.54
N LEU A 58 4.41 7.49 0.16
CA LEU A 58 4.86 8.11 -1.07
C LEU A 58 5.59 9.40 -0.70
N GLY A 59 6.90 9.45 -0.93
CA GLY A 59 7.74 10.60 -0.60
C GLY A 59 8.33 11.31 -1.82
N TRP A 60 8.63 12.59 -1.66
CA TRP A 60 9.21 13.47 -2.67
C TRP A 60 10.62 13.88 -2.27
N SER A 61 11.61 13.58 -3.13
CA SER A 61 12.96 14.12 -2.96
C SER A 61 12.98 15.64 -3.20
N VAL A 62 13.96 16.33 -2.62
CA VAL A 62 14.13 17.81 -2.70
C VAL A 62 13.80 18.43 -4.07
N PRO A 63 14.35 17.95 -5.21
CA PRO A 63 14.05 18.54 -6.52
C PRO A 63 12.63 18.25 -7.03
N ALA A 64 11.99 17.17 -6.57
CA ALA A 64 10.62 16.81 -6.94
C ALA A 64 9.57 17.45 -6.00
N GLY A 65 9.93 17.70 -4.74
CA GLY A 65 9.04 18.26 -3.71
C GLY A 65 8.91 19.78 -3.79
N PHE A 66 9.97 20.50 -4.13
CA PHE A 66 9.92 21.97 -4.20
C PHE A 66 8.90 22.53 -5.21
N PRO A 67 8.79 22.01 -6.46
CA PRO A 67 7.75 22.45 -7.39
C PRO A 67 6.34 22.12 -6.90
N VAL A 68 6.15 21.05 -6.12
CA VAL A 68 4.87 20.73 -5.50
C VAL A 68 4.53 21.76 -4.43
N LEU A 69 5.46 22.06 -3.51
CA LEU A 69 5.27 23.09 -2.48
C LEU A 69 4.90 24.45 -3.09
N GLN A 70 5.59 24.89 -4.15
CA GLN A 70 5.25 26.11 -4.89
C GLN A 70 3.91 26.07 -5.62
N SER A 71 3.32 24.89 -5.83
CA SER A 71 2.00 24.72 -6.48
C SER A 71 0.85 24.54 -5.49
N LEU A 72 1.15 24.46 -4.19
CA LEU A 72 0.15 24.32 -3.12
C LEU A 72 -0.13 25.63 -2.40
N ASP A 73 0.85 26.53 -2.33
CA ASP A 73 0.69 27.92 -1.87
C ASP A 73 -0.21 28.68 -2.86
N HIS A 74 -1.51 28.76 -2.53
CA HIS A 74 -2.54 29.34 -3.38
C HIS A 74 -2.88 30.79 -3.00
N ASP A 75 -2.63 31.21 -1.75
CA ASP A 75 -2.88 32.58 -1.29
C ASP A 75 -1.63 33.48 -1.25
N GLY A 76 -0.43 32.90 -1.37
CA GLY A 76 0.84 33.60 -1.57
C GLY A 76 1.57 33.98 -0.28
N ASP A 77 1.40 33.23 0.82
CA ASP A 77 1.98 33.54 2.13
C ASP A 77 3.38 32.93 2.39
N ASP A 78 4.00 32.32 1.38
CA ASP A 78 5.26 31.55 1.43
C ASP A 78 5.15 30.29 2.32
N ARG A 79 3.97 29.66 2.42
CA ARG A 79 3.70 28.43 3.20
C ARG A 79 2.71 27.49 2.51
N VAL A 80 2.44 26.36 3.18
CA VAL A 80 1.41 25.40 2.81
C VAL A 80 0.63 25.01 4.07
N ASP A 81 -0.69 25.08 4.01
CA ASP A 81 -1.66 24.82 5.08
C ASP A 81 -2.53 23.56 4.78
N GLU A 82 -3.26 23.05 5.78
CA GLU A 82 -4.06 21.81 5.62
C GLU A 82 -5.15 21.90 4.53
N LYS A 83 -5.73 23.08 4.30
CA LYS A 83 -6.72 23.31 3.23
C LYS A 83 -6.09 23.21 1.84
N GLU A 84 -4.78 23.40 1.73
CA GLU A 84 -4.02 23.33 0.48
C GLU A 84 -3.45 21.93 0.26
N TRP A 85 -2.76 21.35 1.25
CA TRP A 85 -2.13 20.05 1.07
C TRP A 85 -3.13 18.88 1.08
N ARG A 86 -4.20 18.94 1.88
CA ARG A 86 -5.12 17.80 2.03
C ARG A 86 -5.85 17.45 0.73
N PRO A 87 -6.44 18.41 -0.04
CA PRO A 87 -7.05 18.10 -1.34
C PRO A 87 -6.06 17.54 -2.36
N TYR A 88 -4.81 18.01 -2.35
CA TYR A 88 -3.76 17.49 -3.22
C TYR A 88 -3.40 16.03 -2.88
N LEU A 89 -3.14 15.70 -1.61
CA LEU A 89 -2.83 14.32 -1.23
C LEU A 89 -4.03 13.38 -1.42
N VAL A 90 -5.25 13.83 -1.13
CA VAL A 90 -6.49 13.04 -1.39
C VAL A 90 -6.64 12.74 -2.88
N SER A 91 -6.62 13.75 -3.75
CA SER A 91 -6.72 13.52 -5.21
C SER A 91 -5.57 12.68 -5.77
N ARG A 92 -4.36 12.79 -5.18
CA ARG A 92 -3.23 11.92 -5.52
C ARG A 92 -3.53 10.45 -5.22
N ILE A 93 -3.99 10.09 -4.02
CA ILE A 93 -4.32 8.69 -3.70
C ILE A 93 -5.58 8.20 -4.42
N GLU A 94 -6.58 9.04 -4.65
CA GLU A 94 -7.74 8.71 -5.50
C GLU A 94 -7.35 8.34 -6.94
N SER A 95 -6.31 8.99 -7.49
CA SER A 95 -5.76 8.63 -8.81
C SER A 95 -4.97 7.31 -8.82
N LEU A 96 -4.37 6.92 -7.69
CA LEU A 96 -3.52 5.74 -7.55
C LEU A 96 -4.30 4.50 -7.12
N LEU A 97 -5.32 4.64 -6.27
CA LEU A 97 -6.06 3.54 -5.66
C LEU A 97 -6.70 2.56 -6.68
N PRO A 98 -7.24 3.00 -7.84
CA PRO A 98 -7.72 2.09 -8.89
C PRO A 98 -6.63 1.22 -9.52
N LEU A 99 -5.38 1.71 -9.52
CA LEU A 99 -4.19 1.05 -10.07
C LEU A 99 -3.53 0.11 -9.05
N LEU A 100 -3.86 0.22 -7.76
CA LEU A 100 -3.36 -0.69 -6.73
C LEU A 100 -4.06 -2.05 -6.83
N GLU A 101 -3.25 -3.09 -7.11
CA GLU A 101 -3.68 -4.48 -7.11
C GLU A 101 -3.00 -5.26 -5.97
N LEU A 102 -3.66 -5.30 -4.82
CA LEU A 102 -3.31 -6.23 -3.75
C LEU A 102 -4.03 -7.56 -3.97
N ARG A 103 -3.29 -8.67 -3.92
CA ARG A 103 -3.85 -10.03 -3.94
C ARG A 103 -3.35 -10.87 -2.78
N ILE A 104 -4.24 -11.66 -2.17
CA ILE A 104 -3.89 -12.65 -1.14
C ILE A 104 -4.53 -13.98 -1.57
N ASN A 105 -3.72 -15.03 -1.68
CA ASN A 105 -4.09 -16.33 -2.23
C ASN A 105 -4.81 -16.25 -3.60
N GLY A 106 -4.39 -15.31 -4.45
CA GLY A 106 -4.96 -15.09 -5.79
C GLY A 106 -6.18 -14.18 -5.84
N HIS A 107 -6.94 -14.07 -4.75
CA HIS A 107 -8.08 -13.17 -4.62
C HIS A 107 -7.65 -11.70 -4.54
N ARG A 108 -8.30 -10.83 -5.31
CA ARG A 108 -8.09 -9.37 -5.22
C ARG A 108 -8.70 -8.84 -3.92
N ILE A 109 -7.91 -8.07 -3.19
CA ILE A 109 -8.37 -7.27 -2.06
C ILE A 109 -8.79 -5.90 -2.59
N ALA A 110 -10.03 -5.49 -2.32
CA ALA A 110 -10.42 -4.10 -2.50
C ALA A 110 -9.79 -3.26 -1.38
N LEU A 111 -9.08 -2.19 -1.73
CA LEU A 111 -8.49 -1.25 -0.79
C LEU A 111 -9.31 0.04 -0.77
N GLU A 112 -9.58 0.53 0.43
CA GLU A 112 -10.29 1.77 0.75
C GLU A 112 -9.34 2.70 1.51
N LEU A 113 -9.43 4.01 1.28
CA LEU A 113 -8.66 5.00 2.03
C LEU A 113 -9.24 5.18 3.44
N LEU A 114 -8.41 5.04 4.47
CA LEU A 114 -8.79 5.24 5.87
C LEU A 114 -8.25 6.56 6.43
N LEU A 115 -7.00 6.92 6.10
CA LEU A 115 -6.32 8.11 6.63
C LEU A 115 -5.26 8.66 5.67
N VAL A 116 -5.08 9.98 5.68
CA VAL A 116 -4.01 10.71 4.97
C VAL A 116 -3.26 11.59 5.99
N GLU A 117 -1.96 11.35 6.11
CA GLU A 117 -1.00 12.05 6.96
C GLU A 117 0.18 12.56 6.12
N GLU A 118 0.93 13.52 6.64
CA GLU A 118 2.12 14.10 6.00
C GLU A 118 3.26 14.26 7.01
N GLU A 119 4.50 14.21 6.52
CA GLU A 119 5.67 14.68 7.26
C GLU A 119 6.46 15.67 6.40
N GLY A 120 6.50 16.93 6.85
CA GLY A 120 7.29 17.99 6.21
C GLY A 120 6.64 18.59 4.96
N LEU A 121 5.39 18.29 4.64
CA LEU A 121 4.65 19.00 3.60
C LEU A 121 4.19 20.36 4.13
N GLN A 122 3.62 20.40 5.33
CA GLN A 122 3.05 21.61 5.92
C GLN A 122 4.10 22.65 6.34
N GLY A 123 3.77 23.94 6.21
CA GLY A 123 4.64 25.08 6.53
C GLY A 123 5.50 25.58 5.36
N SER A 124 6.42 26.51 5.65
CA SER A 124 7.02 27.44 4.66
C SER A 124 7.48 26.81 3.33
N VAL A 125 7.11 27.38 2.18
CA VAL A 125 7.55 26.94 0.84
C VAL A 125 9.06 27.07 0.71
N ARG A 126 9.76 25.94 0.81
CA ARG A 126 11.24 25.87 0.76
C ARG A 126 11.69 24.58 0.09
N THR A 127 12.92 24.60 -0.43
CA THR A 127 13.53 23.47 -1.13
C THR A 127 13.90 22.34 -0.14
N ARG A 128 12.94 21.48 0.18
CA ARG A 128 13.04 20.35 1.13
C ARG A 128 12.36 19.08 0.58
N PRO A 129 12.67 17.87 1.08
CA PRO A 129 11.85 16.70 0.83
C PRO A 129 10.60 16.74 1.72
N PHE A 130 9.62 15.89 1.41
CA PHE A 130 8.49 15.60 2.29
C PHE A 130 7.88 14.23 1.99
N ASP A 131 7.14 13.69 2.95
CA ASP A 131 6.50 12.38 2.86
C ASP A 131 4.98 12.49 3.02
N ALA A 132 4.24 11.65 2.27
CA ALA A 132 2.81 11.44 2.45
C ALA A 132 2.54 9.99 2.83
N TYR A 133 1.74 9.80 3.88
CA TYR A 133 1.39 8.50 4.42
C TYR A 133 -0.10 8.24 4.22
N TYR A 134 -0.41 7.16 3.52
CA TYR A 134 -1.77 6.73 3.25
C TYR A 134 -2.03 5.42 4.00
N THR A 135 -2.93 5.45 4.98
CA THR A 135 -3.44 4.21 5.56
C THR A 135 -4.59 3.71 4.71
N LEU A 136 -4.38 2.58 4.04
CA LEU A 136 -5.39 1.87 3.25
C LEU A 136 -5.87 0.64 4.02
N ARG A 137 -7.15 0.28 3.84
CA ARG A 137 -7.78 -0.87 4.50
C ARG A 137 -8.52 -1.70 3.47
N GLY A 138 -8.41 -3.02 3.53
CA GLY A 138 -9.19 -3.93 2.69
C GLY A 138 -9.61 -5.18 3.44
N GLN A 139 -10.81 -5.71 3.19
CA GLN A 139 -11.30 -6.93 3.84
C GLN A 139 -10.62 -8.18 3.26
N LEU A 140 -10.38 -9.18 4.09
CA LEU A 140 -9.87 -10.48 3.65
C LEU A 140 -11.01 -11.41 3.18
N PRO A 141 -10.77 -12.27 2.16
CA PRO A 141 -11.70 -13.34 1.81
C PRO A 141 -12.01 -14.25 3.01
N ALA A 142 -13.29 -14.53 3.25
CA ALA A 142 -13.76 -15.42 4.33
C ALA A 142 -13.26 -16.87 4.22
N GLU A 143 -12.65 -17.24 3.09
CA GLU A 143 -12.00 -18.52 2.84
C GLU A 143 -10.61 -18.63 3.51
N LEU A 144 -10.05 -17.53 4.03
CA LEU A 144 -8.80 -17.50 4.77
C LEU A 144 -8.98 -17.98 6.21
N SER A 145 -8.98 -19.31 6.37
CA SER A 145 -9.13 -20.03 7.63
C SER A 145 -8.44 -19.42 8.86
N GLU A 146 -9.20 -19.35 9.96
CA GLU A 146 -8.82 -19.31 11.38
C GLU A 146 -7.48 -19.98 11.71
N LYS A 147 -7.21 -21.12 11.07
CA LYS A 147 -6.07 -21.98 11.34
C LYS A 147 -4.99 -21.88 10.26
N SER A 148 -4.89 -20.72 9.62
CA SER A 148 -3.78 -20.35 8.73
C SER A 148 -2.44 -20.49 9.47
N PRO A 149 -1.51 -21.35 9.00
CA PRO A 149 -0.26 -21.66 9.73
C PRO A 149 0.75 -20.50 9.76
N TRP A 150 0.38 -19.34 9.21
CA TRP A 150 1.17 -18.10 9.17
C TRP A 150 0.61 -16.99 10.08
N GLY A 151 -0.36 -17.30 10.95
CA GLY A 151 -0.91 -16.37 11.94
C GLY A 151 -1.97 -15.38 11.43
N ALA A 152 -2.24 -15.38 10.13
CA ALA A 152 -3.24 -14.51 9.48
C ALA A 152 -4.70 -15.05 9.60
N GLY A 153 -5.04 -15.70 10.73
CA GLY A 153 -6.28 -16.46 10.91
C GLY A 153 -7.50 -15.65 11.37
N TRP A 154 -8.68 -16.10 10.87
CA TRP A 154 -10.05 -15.63 11.11
C TRP A 154 -11.04 -16.80 11.24
#